data_AF-A0A7S4J057-F1
#
_entry.id   AF-A0A7S4J057-F1
#
_cell.length_a   1.000
_cell.length_b   1.000
_cell.length_c   1.000
_cell.angle_alpha   90.00
_cell.angle_beta   90.00
_cell.angle_gamma   90.00
#
_symmetry.space_group_name_H-M   'P 1'
#
loop_
_entity.id
_entity.type
_entity.pdbx_description
1 polymer ?
#
loop_
_entity_poly.entity_id
_entity_poly.type
_entity_poly.pdbx_seq_one_letter_code
_entity_poly.pdbx_strand_id
1 'polypeptide(L)'
;TADPCKALAALGRPMSQPLELTMEECVRLKQKLDKADQSDDIVGLQDLLTEIKVARIAGLQHLKNSGISINIKKLSKHGDEKVAKLSHAVMEAWKARCTPKDKPKPAAPA
;
A
#
# COMPACT_ATOMS: atom_id res chain seq x y z
N THR A 1 20.81 -21.02 -36.27
CA THR A 1 21.15 -20.60 -34.91
C THR A 1 20.28 -19.41 -34.58
N ALA A 2 19.21 -19.62 -33.82
CA ALA A 2 18.24 -18.58 -33.48
C ALA A 2 18.39 -18.25 -31.98
N ASP A 3 18.77 -17.01 -31.71
CA ASP A 3 18.91 -16.41 -30.38
C ASP A 3 17.56 -16.40 -29.63
N PRO A 4 17.43 -16.98 -28.42
CA PRO A 4 16.19 -16.99 -27.67
C PRO A 4 15.92 -15.69 -26.87
N CYS A 5 16.67 -14.61 -27.08
CA CYS A 5 16.57 -13.38 -26.28
C CYS A 5 15.58 -12.33 -26.81
N LYS A 6 14.75 -12.63 -27.82
CA LYS A 6 13.80 -11.68 -28.41
C LYS A 6 12.36 -12.18 -28.41
N ALA A 7 11.80 -12.44 -27.23
CA ALA A 7 10.35 -12.61 -27.11
C ALA A 7 9.87 -12.41 -25.66
N LEU A 8 9.89 -11.18 -25.13
CA LEU A 8 8.95 -10.77 -24.07
C LEU A 8 8.90 -9.24 -23.93
N ALA A 9 8.31 -8.59 -24.94
CA ALA A 9 8.01 -7.15 -24.94
C ALA A 9 6.49 -6.90 -25.00
N ALA A 10 5.70 -7.72 -24.32
CA ALA A 10 4.26 -7.55 -24.21
C ALA A 10 3.88 -7.62 -22.72
N LEU A 11 3.28 -6.54 -22.21
CA LEU A 11 2.93 -6.23 -20.81
C LEU A 11 4.06 -5.55 -20.00
N GLY A 12 4.40 -4.34 -20.43
CA GLY A 12 5.33 -3.44 -19.75
C GLY A 12 4.89 -3.01 -18.35
N ARG A 13 5.27 -3.79 -17.34
CA ARG A 13 5.76 -3.24 -16.07
C ARG A 13 7.22 -3.67 -15.93
N PRO A 14 8.19 -2.74 -15.92
CA PRO A 14 9.54 -3.11 -15.53
C PRO A 14 9.48 -3.70 -14.11
N MET A 15 9.95 -4.94 -13.97
CA MET A 15 10.33 -5.48 -12.67
C MET A 15 11.26 -4.49 -11.98
N SER A 16 11.01 -4.24 -10.69
CA SER A 16 11.87 -3.46 -9.77
C SER A 16 11.62 -1.96 -9.65
N GLN A 17 10.37 -1.49 -9.72
CA GLN A 17 10.01 -0.27 -9.00
C GLN A 17 8.88 -0.53 -8.01
N PRO A 18 9.06 -0.20 -6.71
CA PRO A 18 7.98 -0.30 -5.74
C PRO A 18 6.82 0.58 -6.21
N LEU A 19 5.59 0.06 -6.15
CA LEU A 19 4.39 0.80 -6.55
C LEU A 19 4.41 2.18 -5.90
N GLU A 20 4.33 3.24 -6.70
CA GLU A 20 4.30 4.59 -6.17
C GLU A 20 2.84 5.04 -6.00
N LEU A 21 2.44 5.32 -4.76
CA LEU A 21 1.11 5.78 -4.39
C LEU A 21 0.94 7.27 -4.72
N THR A 22 0.83 7.54 -6.02
CA THR A 22 0.33 8.82 -6.56
C THR A 22 -1.17 8.96 -6.29
N MET A 23 -1.74 10.14 -6.53
CA MET A 23 -3.19 10.37 -6.35
C MET A 23 -4.03 9.37 -7.17
N GLU A 24 -3.69 9.18 -8.45
CA GLU A 24 -4.42 8.28 -9.35
C GLU A 24 -4.33 6.83 -8.87
N GLU A 25 -3.14 6.38 -8.47
CA GLU A 25 -2.97 5.01 -8.01
C GLU A 25 -3.69 4.76 -6.66
N CYS A 26 -3.72 5.75 -5.77
CA CYS A 26 -4.51 5.68 -4.55
C CYS A 26 -6.01 5.55 -4.84
N VAL A 27 -6.53 6.29 -5.81
CA VAL A 27 -7.94 6.19 -6.24
C VAL A 27 -8.22 4.81 -6.85
N ARG A 28 -7.31 4.31 -7.70
CA ARG A 28 -7.43 2.99 -8.33
C ARG A 28 -7.43 1.86 -7.30
N LEU A 29 -6.50 1.90 -6.35
CA LEU A 29 -6.41 0.91 -5.28
C LEU A 29 -7.61 0.95 -4.36
N LYS A 30 -8.11 2.15 -4.03
CA LYS A 30 -9.35 2.30 -3.26
C LYS A 30 -10.53 1.61 -3.97
N GLN A 31 -10.71 1.85 -5.27
CA GLN A 31 -11.78 1.21 -6.03
C GLN A 31 -11.64 -0.32 -6.07
N LYS A 32 -10.40 -0.84 -6.14
CA LYS A 32 -10.15 -2.28 -6.08
C LYS A 32 -10.48 -2.86 -4.70
N LEU A 33 -10.08 -2.17 -3.62
CA LEU A 33 -10.42 -2.57 -2.25
C LEU A 33 -11.93 -2.58 -2.03
N ASP A 34 -12.65 -1.52 -2.47
CA ASP A 34 -14.11 -1.45 -2.39
C ASP A 34 -14.78 -2.61 -3.15
N LYS A 35 -14.30 -2.94 -4.35
CA LYS A 35 -14.84 -4.07 -5.13
C LYS A 35 -14.56 -5.42 -4.48
N ALA A 36 -13.36 -5.61 -3.94
CA ALA A 36 -12.98 -6.84 -3.26
C ALA A 36 -13.75 -7.02 -1.94
N ASP A 37 -13.97 -5.95 -1.17
CA ASP A 37 -14.82 -5.92 0.04
C ASP A 37 -16.27 -6.27 -0.32
N GLN A 38 -16.82 -5.69 -1.40
CA GLN A 38 -18.20 -5.97 -1.86
C GLN A 38 -18.41 -7.38 -2.40
N SER A 39 -17.34 -8.04 -2.87
CA SER A 39 -17.41 -9.37 -3.46
C SER A 39 -16.97 -10.47 -2.49
N ASP A 40 -16.70 -10.13 -1.23
CA ASP A 40 -16.11 -11.01 -0.22
C ASP A 40 -14.82 -11.71 -0.71
N ASP A 41 -14.06 -11.04 -1.59
CA ASP A 41 -12.79 -11.55 -2.12
C ASP A 41 -11.66 -11.32 -1.10
N ILE A 42 -11.65 -12.19 -0.09
CA ILE A 42 -10.69 -12.14 1.02
C ILE A 42 -9.24 -12.24 0.52
N VAL A 43 -8.99 -13.07 -0.49
CA VAL A 43 -7.64 -13.26 -1.05
C VAL A 43 -7.20 -11.99 -1.78
N GLY A 44 -8.06 -11.43 -2.64
CA GLY A 44 -7.80 -10.17 -3.33
C GLY A 44 -7.56 -9.01 -2.36
N LEU A 45 -8.32 -8.94 -1.25
CA LEU A 45 -8.09 -7.96 -0.18
C LEU A 45 -6.69 -8.12 0.45
N GLN A 46 -6.27 -9.34 0.77
CA GLN A 46 -4.96 -9.59 1.37
C GLN A 46 -3.81 -9.22 0.41
N ASP A 47 -3.94 -9.56 -0.87
CA ASP A 47 -2.94 -9.23 -1.90
C ASP A 47 -2.82 -7.72 -2.09
N LEU A 48 -3.96 -7.02 -2.22
CA LEU A 48 -3.98 -5.56 -2.34
C LEU A 48 -3.37 -4.88 -1.12
N LEU A 49 -3.72 -5.31 0.10
CA LEU A 49 -3.16 -4.75 1.33
C LEU A 49 -1.64 -5.00 1.42
N THR A 50 -1.17 -6.15 0.95
CA THR A 50 0.26 -6.47 0.91
C THR A 50 1.01 -5.59 -0.09
N GLU A 51 0.46 -5.38 -1.29
CA GLU A 51 1.02 -4.47 -2.31
C GLU A 51 1.09 -3.03 -1.75
N ILE A 52 0.02 -2.56 -1.10
CA ILE A 52 -0.06 -1.23 -0.51
C ILE A 52 0.94 -1.03 0.65
N LYS A 53 1.19 -2.07 1.45
CA LYS A 53 2.12 -2.01 2.60
C LYS A 53 3.54 -1.67 2.17
N VAL A 54 3.99 -2.24 1.05
CA VAL A 54 5.37 -2.07 0.54
C VAL A 54 5.50 -0.93 -0.47
N ALA A 55 4.37 -0.36 -0.91
CA ALA A 55 4.33 0.74 -1.84
C ALA A 55 5.04 2.00 -1.30
N ARG A 56 5.71 2.73 -2.20
CA ARG A 56 6.31 4.03 -1.92
C ARG A 56 5.22 5.08 -1.92
N ILE A 57 5.15 5.89 -0.87
CA ILE A 57 4.17 6.97 -0.78
C ILE A 57 4.78 8.21 -1.45
N ALA A 58 4.22 8.67 -2.55
CA ALA A 58 4.67 9.91 -3.21
C ALA A 58 4.41 11.14 -2.31
N GLY A 59 3.32 11.13 -1.57
CA GLY A 59 2.96 12.19 -0.63
C GLY A 59 1.74 11.83 0.21
N LEU A 60 1.78 12.22 1.48
CA LEU A 60 0.70 11.95 2.45
C LEU A 60 -0.65 12.52 2.06
N GLN A 61 -0.62 13.67 1.39
CA GLN A 61 -1.81 14.32 0.86
C GLN A 61 -2.56 13.42 -0.13
N HIS A 62 -1.88 12.56 -0.88
CA HIS A 62 -2.54 11.63 -1.81
C HIS A 62 -3.33 10.55 -1.07
N LEU A 63 -2.79 10.02 0.03
CA LEU A 63 -3.49 9.05 0.88
C LEU A 63 -4.73 9.65 1.57
N LYS A 64 -4.64 10.94 1.94
CA LYS A 64 -5.73 11.68 2.57
C LYS A 64 -6.80 12.07 1.55
N ASN A 65 -6.40 12.68 0.44
CA ASN A 65 -7.31 13.22 -0.57
C ASN A 65 -8.04 12.11 -1.35
N SER A 66 -7.39 10.96 -1.58
CA SER A 66 -8.04 9.80 -2.21
C SER A 66 -9.04 9.11 -1.27
N GLY A 67 -8.89 9.27 0.05
CA GLY A 67 -9.66 8.55 1.06
C GLY A 67 -9.31 7.07 1.18
N ILE A 68 -8.21 6.60 0.57
CA ILE A 68 -7.77 5.19 0.68
C ILE A 68 -7.48 4.81 2.14
N SER A 69 -6.94 5.75 2.93
CA SER A 69 -6.69 5.57 4.36
C SER A 69 -7.95 5.29 5.18
N ILE A 70 -9.09 5.86 4.79
CA ILE A 70 -10.38 5.59 5.43
C ILE A 70 -10.84 4.18 5.09
N ASN A 71 -10.68 3.76 3.82
CA ASN A 71 -11.08 2.44 3.38
C ASN A 71 -10.25 1.34 4.07
N ILE A 72 -8.92 1.48 4.11
CA ILE A 72 -8.06 0.54 4.82
C ILE A 72 -8.38 0.52 6.32
N LYS A 73 -8.70 1.66 6.92
CA LYS A 73 -9.15 1.70 8.32
C LYS A 73 -10.50 1.01 8.54
N LYS A 74 -11.40 0.99 7.54
CA LYS A 74 -12.65 0.21 7.60
C LYS A 74 -12.33 -1.29 7.58
N LEU A 75 -11.42 -1.72 6.71
CA LEU A 75 -10.95 -3.11 6.62
C LEU A 75 -10.25 -3.61 7.89
N SER A 76 -9.76 -2.70 8.75
CA SER A 76 -9.23 -3.06 10.07
C SER A 76 -10.30 -3.63 11.01
N LYS A 77 -11.59 -3.42 10.70
CA LYS A 77 -12.75 -3.99 11.41
C LYS A 77 -13.44 -5.09 10.60
N HIS A 78 -12.79 -5.58 9.55
CA HIS A 78 -13.32 -6.67 8.72
C HIS A 78 -13.46 -7.95 9.56
N GLY A 79 -14.41 -8.82 9.20
CA GLY A 79 -14.65 -10.09 9.91
C GLY A 79 -13.50 -11.09 9.76
N ASP A 80 -12.64 -10.91 8.76
CA ASP A 80 -11.45 -11.72 8.54
C ASP A 80 -10.24 -11.16 9.30
N GLU A 81 -9.66 -12.00 10.17
CA GLU A 81 -8.55 -11.63 11.04
C GLU A 81 -7.29 -11.22 10.27
N LYS A 82 -7.01 -11.88 9.14
CA LYS A 82 -5.82 -11.59 8.34
C LYS A 82 -5.96 -10.24 7.63
N VAL A 83 -7.11 -9.97 7.02
CA VAL A 83 -7.44 -8.68 6.42
C VAL A 83 -7.35 -7.57 7.47
N ALA A 84 -7.90 -7.79 8.68
CA ALA A 84 -7.83 -6.82 9.76
C ALA A 84 -6.37 -6.53 10.20
N LYS A 85 -5.56 -7.58 10.41
CA LYS A 85 -4.14 -7.47 10.78
C LYS A 85 -3.32 -6.77 9.70
N LEU A 86 -3.50 -7.12 8.42
CA LEU A 86 -2.81 -6.50 7.30
C LEU A 86 -3.18 -5.01 7.17
N SER A 87 -4.46 -4.69 7.30
CA SER A 87 -4.95 -3.31 7.27
C SER A 87 -4.32 -2.45 8.38
N HIS A 88 -4.24 -3.00 9.60
CA HIS A 88 -3.51 -2.37 10.70
C HIS A 88 -2.03 -2.17 10.36
N ALA A 89 -1.36 -3.19 9.82
CA ALA A 89 0.05 -3.12 9.46
C ALA A 89 0.33 -2.07 8.37
N VAL A 90 -0.56 -1.89 7.40
CA VAL A 90 -0.46 -0.84 6.38
C VAL A 90 -0.55 0.54 7.04
N MET A 91 -1.53 0.76 7.90
CA MET A 91 -1.73 2.05 8.57
C MET A 91 -0.55 2.41 9.47
N GLU A 92 0.02 1.44 10.20
CA GLU A 92 1.23 1.64 11.00
C GLU A 92 2.47 1.90 10.13
N ALA A 93 2.63 1.17 9.01
CA ALA A 93 3.72 1.41 8.06
C ALA A 93 3.65 2.83 7.47
N TRP A 94 2.44 3.32 7.19
CA TRP A 94 2.24 4.70 6.77
C TRP A 94 2.59 5.66 7.90
N LYS A 95 1.99 5.54 9.09
CA LYS A 95 2.32 6.40 10.23
C LYS A 95 3.81 6.49 10.52
N ALA A 96 4.53 5.36 10.53
CA ALA A 96 5.97 5.31 10.79
C ALA A 96 6.78 6.08 9.74
N ARG A 97 6.30 6.13 8.48
CA ARG A 97 6.90 6.95 7.40
C ARG A 97 6.53 8.43 7.52
N CYS A 98 5.49 8.76 8.28
CA CYS A 98 4.89 10.10 8.38
C CYS A 98 5.25 10.84 9.67
N THR A 99 5.53 10.11 10.74
CA THR A 99 6.13 10.67 11.94
C THR A 99 7.59 10.97 11.62
N PRO A 100 8.02 12.24 11.51
CA PRO A 100 9.44 12.53 11.50
C PRO A 100 10.01 11.93 12.78
N LYS A 101 11.07 11.13 12.66
CA LYS A 101 11.85 10.67 13.82
C LYS A 101 12.12 11.91 14.67
N ASP A 102 11.53 11.91 15.86
CA ASP A 102 11.91 12.80 16.94
C ASP A 102 13.44 12.83 16.98
N LYS A 103 14.00 14.03 16.93
CA LYS A 103 15.44 14.25 17.10
C LYS A 103 15.89 13.46 18.34
N PRO A 104 17.11 12.89 18.35
CA PRO A 104 17.63 12.31 19.57
C PRO A 104 17.55 13.36 20.68
N LYS A 105 16.82 13.04 21.75
CA LYS A 105 16.80 13.81 23.00
C LYS A 105 18.26 14.11 23.36
N PRO A 106 18.71 15.37 23.46
CA PRO A 106 20.07 15.64 23.89
C PRO A 106 20.21 15.06 25.30
N ALA A 107 21.19 14.17 25.45
CA ALA A 107 21.60 13.70 26.76
C ALA A 107 21.94 14.95 27.59
N ALA A 108 21.24 15.11 28.71
CA ALA A 108 21.54 16.17 29.66
C ALA A 108 23.01 16.02 30.10
N PRO A 109 23.82 17.08 30.08
CA PRO A 109 25.14 17.03 30.68
C PRO A 109 24.98 16.88 32.20
N ALA A 110 25.82 16.01 32.76
CA ALA A 110 25.99 15.80 34.20
C ALA A 110 26.57 17.03 34.90
#